data_AF-A0A941ZW86-F1
#
_entry.id   AF-A0A941ZW86-F1
#
_cell.length_a   1.000
_cell.length_b   1.000
_cell.length_c   1.000
_cell.angle_alpha   90.00
_cell.angle_beta   90.00
_cell.angle_gamma   90.00
#
_symmetry.space_group_name_H-M   'P 1'
#
loop_
_entity.id
_entity.type
_entity.pdbx_description
1 polymer ?
#
loop_
_entity_poly.entity_id
_entity_poly.type
_entity_poly.pdbx_seq_one_letter_code
_entity_poly.pdbx_strand_id
1 'polypeptide(L)'
;MHLWRKLLGFGLVLFGLILLLAGAEPASAATPRVAYLTAAPAPAGKSEVLTRAAQAQGFELEARYVEKLDEAGLAHFAGNADLLIVDTPRPGLLEFMLGKLGPAWSARTAPRLLLDGERVEARGLDHALATELQRYLNNGGRRNLDAATQLIAARIFKLRSAEGIPALQTMPTAAYYHPRLADTVTTQADAALAVSGQPGQAVIGVAIHQTYVSGVDTAYVDALIAEIEAQGGRALVFYTPMMEADQFLKMAAPGGRRLADVLINNQIM
;
A
#
# COMPACT_ATOMS: atom_id res chain seq x y z
N MET A 1 19.79 69.60 -14.80
CA MET A 1 19.23 68.58 -15.73
C MET A 1 19.92 67.21 -15.69
N HIS A 2 21.11 67.04 -15.08
CA HIS A 2 21.81 65.74 -15.06
C HIS A 2 21.37 64.73 -13.99
N LEU A 3 20.71 65.16 -12.91
CA LEU A 3 20.32 64.28 -11.80
C LEU A 3 19.06 63.44 -12.12
N TRP A 4 18.11 64.00 -12.86
CA TRP A 4 16.85 63.32 -13.22
C TRP A 4 17.04 62.17 -14.24
N ARG A 5 18.02 62.29 -15.14
CA ARG A 5 18.35 61.20 -16.10
C ARG A 5 18.95 59.96 -15.40
N LYS A 6 19.64 60.12 -14.28
CA LYS A 6 20.19 59.00 -13.51
C LYS A 6 19.12 58.27 -12.69
N LEU A 7 18.15 59.00 -12.12
CA LEU A 7 17.02 58.42 -11.38
C LEU A 7 16.06 57.65 -12.30
N LEU A 8 15.79 58.15 -13.52
CA LEU A 8 14.98 57.42 -14.51
C LEU A 8 15.65 56.12 -14.98
N GLY A 9 16.97 56.13 -15.19
CA GLY A 9 17.72 54.94 -15.58
C GLY A 9 17.73 53.87 -14.49
N PHE A 10 17.83 54.26 -13.22
CA PHE A 10 17.77 53.33 -12.10
C PHE A 10 16.38 52.71 -11.92
N GLY A 11 15.32 53.50 -12.13
CA GLY A 11 13.94 53.01 -12.10
C GLY A 11 13.64 52.00 -13.22
N LEU A 12 14.15 52.22 -14.43
CA LEU A 12 14.00 51.29 -15.56
C LEU A 12 14.77 49.97 -15.37
N VAL A 13 15.96 50.02 -14.77
CA VAL A 13 16.74 48.80 -14.45
C VAL A 13 16.06 48.01 -13.33
N LEU A 14 15.52 48.68 -12.31
CA LEU A 14 14.81 48.02 -11.21
C LEU A 14 13.48 47.42 -11.69
N PHE A 15 12.75 48.12 -12.56
CA PHE A 15 11.50 47.62 -13.17
C PHE A 15 11.75 46.44 -14.11
N GLY A 16 12.85 46.46 -14.87
CA GLY A 16 13.29 45.32 -15.68
C GLY A 16 13.68 44.10 -14.85
N LEU A 17 14.31 44.30 -13.69
CA LEU A 17 14.67 43.20 -12.77
C LEU A 17 13.44 42.57 -12.12
N ILE A 18 12.41 43.37 -11.79
CA ILE A 18 11.15 42.89 -11.22
C ILE A 18 10.33 42.12 -12.27
N LEU A 19 10.34 42.53 -13.54
CA LEU A 19 9.69 41.80 -14.63
C LEU A 19 10.36 40.46 -14.96
N LEU A 20 11.68 40.35 -14.77
CA LEU A 20 12.43 39.09 -14.93
C LEU A 20 12.15 38.09 -13.80
N LEU A 21 11.78 38.56 -12.60
CA LEU A 21 11.37 37.71 -11.48
C LEU A 21 9.88 37.34 -11.50
N ALA A 22 9.04 38.11 -12.19
CA ALA A 22 7.60 37.86 -12.29
C ALA A 22 7.19 36.82 -13.36
N GLY A 23 8.12 36.44 -14.26
CA GLY A 23 7.84 35.52 -15.37
C GLY A 23 8.25 34.05 -15.15
N ALA A 24 8.85 33.72 -14.00
CA ALA A 24 9.16 32.34 -13.65
C ALA A 24 7.97 31.71 -12.92
N GLU A 25 6.91 31.37 -13.65
CA GLU A 25 6.00 30.34 -13.14
C GLU A 25 6.84 29.08 -12.93
N PRO A 26 6.84 28.44 -11.74
CA PRO A 26 7.50 27.17 -11.58
C PRO A 26 6.87 26.25 -12.63
N ALA A 27 7.69 25.75 -13.56
CA ALA A 27 7.24 24.72 -14.49
C ALA A 27 6.60 23.62 -13.65
N SER A 28 5.29 23.45 -13.77
CA SER A 28 4.57 22.40 -13.07
C SER A 28 5.19 21.09 -13.51
N ALA A 29 6.11 20.55 -12.72
CA ALA A 29 6.73 19.27 -13.01
C ALA A 29 5.60 18.25 -13.15
N ALA A 30 5.62 17.48 -14.24
CA ALA A 30 4.63 16.45 -14.46
C ALA A 30 4.61 15.51 -13.25
N THR A 31 3.42 15.22 -12.74
CA THR A 31 3.25 14.30 -11.61
C THR A 31 3.82 12.93 -11.99
N PRO A 32 4.77 12.37 -11.21
CA PRO A 32 5.34 11.07 -11.54
C PRO A 32 4.30 9.96 -11.55
N ARG A 33 4.46 8.98 -12.44
CA ARG A 33 3.47 7.91 -12.67
C ARG A 33 4.07 6.53 -12.45
N VAL A 34 3.37 5.71 -11.68
CA VAL A 34 3.68 4.31 -11.42
C VAL A 34 2.62 3.43 -12.08
N ALA A 35 3.03 2.58 -13.02
CA ALA A 35 2.19 1.51 -13.54
C ALA A 35 2.43 0.25 -12.71
N TYR A 36 1.39 -0.26 -12.06
CA TYR A 36 1.43 -1.48 -11.26
C TYR A 36 0.65 -2.59 -11.97
N LEU A 37 1.35 -3.58 -12.51
CA LEU A 37 0.75 -4.74 -13.17
C LEU A 37 0.74 -5.94 -12.23
N THR A 38 -0.44 -6.53 -12.08
CA THR A 38 -0.64 -7.80 -11.38
C THR A 38 -1.54 -8.73 -12.21
N ALA A 39 -1.98 -9.85 -11.65
CA ALA A 39 -2.86 -10.82 -12.30
C ALA A 39 -3.90 -11.34 -11.30
N ALA A 40 -5.00 -11.93 -11.77
CA ALA A 40 -5.88 -12.67 -10.88
C ALA A 40 -5.13 -13.87 -10.23
N PRO A 41 -5.38 -14.18 -8.95
CA PRO A 41 -6.44 -13.64 -8.10
C PRO A 41 -5.97 -12.55 -7.10
N ALA A 42 -5.09 -11.63 -7.49
CA ALA A 42 -4.65 -10.55 -6.60
C ALA A 42 -5.85 -9.76 -6.02
N PRO A 43 -5.93 -9.54 -4.69
CA PRO A 43 -7.03 -8.79 -4.09
C PRO A 43 -7.07 -7.34 -4.59
N ALA A 44 -8.28 -6.83 -4.85
CA ALA A 44 -8.47 -5.45 -5.30
C ALA A 44 -8.12 -4.42 -4.20
N GLY A 45 -8.32 -4.76 -2.92
CA GLY A 45 -8.07 -3.88 -1.77
C GLY A 45 -6.65 -3.30 -1.74
N LYS A 46 -5.63 -4.12 -2.02
CA LYS A 46 -4.22 -3.68 -2.12
C LYS A 46 -4.05 -2.55 -3.15
N SER A 47 -4.66 -2.70 -4.32
CA SER A 47 -4.57 -1.73 -5.43
C SER A 47 -5.20 -0.38 -5.06
N GLU A 48 -6.36 -0.39 -4.41
CA GLU A 48 -7.04 0.83 -3.97
C GLU A 48 -6.25 1.59 -2.91
N VAL A 49 -5.69 0.86 -1.94
CA VAL A 49 -4.85 1.43 -0.88
C VAL A 49 -3.61 2.08 -1.48
N LEU A 50 -2.90 1.37 -2.36
CA LEU A 50 -1.70 1.90 -3.02
C LEU A 50 -2.01 3.15 -3.85
N THR A 51 -3.12 3.14 -4.60
CA THR A 51 -3.57 4.29 -5.41
C THR A 51 -3.82 5.52 -4.53
N ARG A 52 -4.58 5.36 -3.44
CA ARG A 52 -4.91 6.44 -2.52
C ARG A 52 -3.67 6.96 -1.78
N ALA A 53 -2.80 6.05 -1.32
CA ALA A 53 -1.59 6.40 -0.60
C ALA A 53 -0.59 7.14 -1.51
N ALA A 54 -0.44 6.72 -2.77
CA ALA A 54 0.40 7.39 -3.77
C ALA A 54 -0.02 8.86 -3.99
N GLN A 55 -1.33 9.11 -4.15
CA GLN A 55 -1.86 10.46 -4.32
C GLN A 55 -1.48 11.38 -3.14
N ALA A 56 -1.57 10.88 -1.90
CA ALA A 56 -1.17 11.63 -0.71
C ALA A 56 0.35 11.97 -0.70
N GLN A 57 1.17 11.14 -1.37
CA GLN A 57 2.60 11.37 -1.51
C GLN A 57 2.99 12.23 -2.72
N GLY A 58 2.02 12.62 -3.57
CA GLY A 58 2.24 13.50 -4.71
C GLY A 58 2.67 12.80 -6.00
N PHE A 59 2.37 11.51 -6.15
CA PHE A 59 2.55 10.77 -7.41
C PHE A 59 1.30 9.96 -7.76
N GLU A 60 1.15 9.59 -9.03
CA GLU A 60 0.07 8.72 -9.48
C GLU A 60 0.53 7.27 -9.46
N LEU A 61 -0.28 6.39 -8.88
CA LEU A 61 -0.12 4.94 -9.02
C LEU A 61 -1.42 4.39 -9.56
N GLU A 62 -1.32 3.71 -10.69
CA GLU A 62 -2.44 3.01 -11.29
C GLU A 62 -2.14 1.51 -11.31
N ALA A 63 -3.08 0.71 -10.80
CA ALA A 63 -2.96 -0.75 -10.80
C ALA A 63 -3.91 -1.38 -11.83
N ARG A 64 -3.41 -2.38 -12.56
CA ARG A 64 -4.17 -3.12 -13.58
C ARG A 64 -3.82 -4.61 -13.56
N TYR A 65 -4.82 -5.42 -13.88
CA TYR A 65 -4.64 -6.84 -14.14
C TYR A 65 -4.17 -7.03 -15.59
N VAL A 66 -3.07 -7.75 -15.80
CA VAL A 66 -2.46 -7.96 -17.12
C VAL A 66 -3.43 -8.62 -18.12
N GLU A 67 -4.34 -9.46 -17.63
CA GLU A 67 -5.34 -10.15 -18.44
C GLU A 67 -6.48 -9.25 -18.90
N LYS A 68 -6.65 -8.07 -18.28
CA LYS A 68 -7.68 -7.08 -18.63
C LYS A 68 -7.22 -6.08 -19.69
N LEU A 69 -5.94 -6.13 -20.07
CA LEU A 69 -5.36 -5.31 -21.12
C LEU A 69 -4.98 -6.18 -22.32
N ASP A 70 -5.21 -5.65 -23.52
CA ASP A 70 -4.64 -6.20 -24.75
C ASP A 70 -3.19 -5.72 -24.92
N GLU A 71 -2.53 -6.15 -26.00
CA GLU A 71 -1.12 -5.83 -26.24
C GLU A 71 -0.87 -4.33 -26.37
N ALA A 72 -1.73 -3.62 -27.12
CA ALA A 72 -1.62 -2.17 -27.30
C ALA A 72 -1.85 -1.42 -25.97
N GLY A 73 -2.85 -1.84 -25.19
CA GLY A 73 -3.14 -1.31 -23.87
C GLY A 73 -1.98 -1.54 -22.89
N LEU A 74 -1.38 -2.73 -22.89
CA LEU A 74 -0.20 -3.02 -22.07
C LEU A 74 1.00 -2.14 -22.45
N ALA A 75 1.27 -2.02 -23.76
CA ALA A 75 2.36 -1.19 -24.25
C ALA A 75 2.16 0.28 -23.87
N HIS A 76 0.95 0.81 -24.03
CA HIS A 76 0.61 2.18 -23.64
C HIS A 76 0.73 2.38 -22.13
N PHE A 77 0.16 1.48 -21.33
CA PHE A 77 0.14 1.56 -19.88
C PHE A 77 1.56 1.51 -19.29
N ALA A 78 2.36 0.54 -19.73
CA ALA A 78 3.74 0.42 -19.31
C ALA A 78 4.61 1.56 -19.86
N GLY A 79 4.41 1.97 -21.11
CA GLY A 79 5.23 2.99 -21.78
C GLY A 79 5.12 4.39 -21.19
N ASN A 80 3.95 4.74 -20.63
CA ASN A 80 3.67 6.09 -20.10
C ASN A 80 3.98 6.27 -18.61
N ALA A 81 4.59 5.28 -17.97
CA ALA A 81 4.95 5.33 -16.56
C ALA A 81 6.45 5.58 -16.36
N ASP A 82 6.78 6.38 -15.34
CA ASP A 82 8.15 6.61 -14.88
C ASP A 82 8.72 5.39 -14.15
N LEU A 83 7.84 4.61 -13.50
CA LEU A 83 8.16 3.33 -12.88
C LEU A 83 7.13 2.27 -13.27
N LEU A 84 7.60 1.12 -13.73
CA LEU A 84 6.78 -0.07 -13.95
C LEU A 84 7.04 -1.10 -12.86
N ILE A 85 6.01 -1.50 -12.12
CA ILE A 85 6.07 -2.60 -11.15
C ILE A 85 5.26 -3.77 -11.71
N VAL A 86 5.87 -4.94 -11.78
CA VAL A 86 5.23 -6.22 -12.10
C VAL A 86 5.22 -7.05 -10.82
N ASP A 87 4.04 -7.32 -10.26
CA ASP A 87 3.85 -8.05 -9.01
C ASP A 87 2.99 -9.28 -9.22
N THR A 88 3.60 -10.46 -9.12
CA THR A 88 2.89 -11.73 -9.25
C THR A 88 2.26 -12.09 -7.89
N PRO A 89 0.93 -12.28 -7.81
CA PRO A 89 0.27 -12.56 -6.53
C PRO A 89 0.51 -13.98 -6.01
N ARG A 90 1.01 -14.88 -6.86
CA ARG A 90 1.37 -16.26 -6.50
C ARG A 90 2.42 -16.81 -7.46
N PRO A 91 3.20 -17.82 -7.02
CA PRO A 91 4.17 -18.50 -7.89
C PRO A 91 3.53 -19.05 -9.17
N GLY A 92 4.29 -19.02 -10.26
CA GLY A 92 3.91 -19.60 -11.56
C GLY A 92 3.14 -18.67 -12.50
N LEU A 93 2.86 -17.41 -12.10
CA LEU A 93 2.23 -16.42 -13.00
C LEU A 93 3.25 -15.57 -13.77
N LEU A 94 4.53 -15.62 -13.39
CA LEU A 94 5.55 -14.74 -13.95
C LEU A 94 5.67 -14.85 -15.47
N GLU A 95 5.82 -16.07 -16.00
CA GLU A 95 6.02 -16.31 -17.44
C GLU A 95 4.80 -15.84 -18.25
N PHE A 96 3.59 -16.06 -17.73
CA PHE A 96 2.37 -15.55 -18.34
C PHE A 96 2.35 -14.01 -18.39
N MET A 97 2.66 -13.35 -17.27
CA MET A 97 2.67 -11.89 -17.20
C MET A 97 3.73 -11.27 -18.11
N LEU A 98 4.96 -11.79 -18.08
CA LEU A 98 6.04 -11.31 -18.93
C LEU A 98 5.82 -11.64 -20.41
N GLY A 99 5.23 -12.80 -20.71
CA GLY A 99 4.85 -13.19 -22.07
C GLY A 99 3.83 -12.23 -22.68
N LYS A 100 2.82 -11.81 -21.90
CA LYS A 100 1.87 -10.76 -22.33
C LYS A 100 2.51 -9.39 -22.49
N LEU A 101 3.43 -9.03 -21.59
CA LEU A 101 4.06 -7.71 -21.59
C LEU A 101 5.10 -7.55 -22.70
N GLY A 102 5.77 -8.65 -23.09
CA GLY A 102 6.61 -8.72 -24.28
C GLY A 102 7.68 -7.62 -24.34
N PRO A 103 7.81 -6.88 -25.46
CA PRO A 103 8.78 -5.79 -25.63
C PRO A 103 8.61 -4.65 -24.61
N ALA A 104 7.40 -4.39 -24.13
CA ALA A 104 7.16 -3.37 -23.11
C ALA A 104 7.84 -3.71 -21.77
N TRP A 105 8.14 -4.99 -21.54
CA TRP A 105 9.10 -5.40 -20.52
C TRP A 105 10.52 -5.35 -21.09
N SER A 106 10.85 -6.26 -22.01
CA SER A 106 12.25 -6.61 -22.33
C SER A 106 13.09 -5.44 -22.85
N ALA A 107 12.51 -4.56 -23.67
CA ALA A 107 13.17 -3.41 -24.27
C ALA A 107 13.10 -2.14 -23.42
N ARG A 108 12.36 -2.14 -22.30
CA ARG A 108 12.22 -0.97 -21.42
C ARG A 108 13.56 -0.60 -20.79
N THR A 109 13.94 0.67 -20.95
CA THR A 109 15.11 1.31 -20.35
C THR A 109 14.74 2.12 -19.10
N ALA A 110 13.53 2.68 -19.06
CA ALA A 110 13.00 3.37 -17.89
C ALA A 110 12.90 2.44 -16.67
N PRO A 111 12.90 2.99 -15.44
CA PRO A 111 12.87 2.20 -14.22
C PRO A 111 11.76 1.13 -14.21
N ARG A 112 12.12 -0.06 -13.75
CA ARG A 112 11.19 -1.18 -13.58
C ARG A 112 11.60 -2.09 -12.42
N LEU A 113 10.59 -2.70 -11.81
CA LEU A 113 10.69 -3.62 -10.69
C LEU A 113 9.84 -4.85 -10.97
N LEU A 114 10.44 -6.03 -10.82
CA LEU A 114 9.74 -7.31 -10.80
C LEU A 114 9.73 -7.86 -9.38
N LEU A 115 8.55 -8.28 -8.94
CA LEU A 115 8.29 -8.94 -7.66
C LEU A 115 7.63 -10.30 -7.95
N ASP A 116 8.32 -11.40 -7.62
CA ASP A 116 7.80 -12.76 -7.74
C ASP A 116 8.21 -13.60 -6.51
N GLY A 117 7.38 -13.53 -5.47
CA GLY A 117 7.73 -14.05 -4.15
C GLY A 117 9.01 -13.40 -3.63
N GLU A 118 10.05 -14.20 -3.40
CA GLU A 118 11.38 -13.72 -2.98
C GLU A 118 12.26 -13.23 -4.14
N ARG A 119 11.88 -13.51 -5.39
CA ARG A 119 12.62 -13.02 -6.56
C ARG A 119 12.33 -11.54 -6.75
N VAL A 120 13.39 -10.75 -6.75
CA VAL A 120 13.37 -9.32 -7.06
C VAL A 120 14.28 -9.04 -8.23
N GLU A 121 13.77 -8.37 -9.26
CA GLU A 121 14.62 -7.82 -10.32
C GLU A 121 14.36 -6.33 -10.47
N ALA A 122 15.44 -5.55 -10.47
CA ALA A 122 15.39 -4.11 -10.59
C ALA A 122 16.23 -3.64 -11.77
N ARG A 123 15.71 -2.68 -12.53
CA ARG A 123 16.46 -1.91 -13.52
C ARG A 123 16.17 -0.44 -13.31
N GLY A 124 17.23 0.39 -13.31
CA GLY A 124 17.11 1.83 -13.05
C GLY A 124 16.76 2.15 -11.59
N LEU A 125 16.89 1.19 -10.68
CA LEU A 125 16.66 1.35 -9.24
C LEU A 125 17.82 0.68 -8.48
N ASP A 126 18.10 1.20 -7.29
CA ASP A 126 18.99 0.54 -6.34
C ASP A 126 18.39 -0.80 -5.88
N HIS A 127 19.22 -1.84 -5.83
CA HIS A 127 18.76 -3.19 -5.49
C HIS A 127 18.31 -3.30 -4.02
N ALA A 128 18.97 -2.60 -3.09
CA ALA A 128 18.56 -2.64 -1.68
C ALA A 128 17.20 -1.97 -1.48
N LEU A 129 16.94 -0.85 -2.16
CA LEU A 129 15.62 -0.22 -2.22
C LEU A 129 14.56 -1.17 -2.82
N ALA A 130 14.89 -1.86 -3.92
CA ALA A 130 13.98 -2.80 -4.56
C ALA A 130 13.59 -3.96 -3.62
N THR A 131 14.57 -4.55 -2.91
CA THR A 131 14.34 -5.58 -1.90
C THR A 131 13.53 -5.03 -0.71
N GLU A 132 13.78 -3.78 -0.30
CA GLU A 132 12.98 -3.16 0.76
C GLU A 132 11.52 -2.99 0.35
N LEU A 133 11.25 -2.46 -0.84
CA LEU A 133 9.90 -2.33 -1.40
C LEU A 133 9.21 -3.68 -1.53
N GLN A 134 9.92 -4.71 -1.99
CA GLN A 134 9.39 -6.08 -2.05
C GLN A 134 8.88 -6.53 -0.68
N ARG A 135 9.65 -6.33 0.39
CA ARG A 135 9.23 -6.78 1.73
C ARG A 135 7.95 -6.09 2.19
N TYR A 136 7.83 -4.78 2.01
CA TYR A 136 6.60 -4.06 2.37
C TYR A 136 5.39 -4.53 1.53
N LEU A 137 5.57 -4.65 0.21
CA LEU A 137 4.49 -5.02 -0.71
C LEU A 137 4.05 -6.49 -0.57
N ASN A 138 4.98 -7.39 -0.24
CA ASN A 138 4.73 -8.81 -0.05
C ASN A 138 4.13 -9.10 1.33
N ASN A 139 4.63 -8.45 2.39
CA ASN A 139 4.06 -8.62 3.73
C ASN A 139 2.65 -8.03 3.81
N GLY A 140 2.37 -6.98 3.03
CA GLY A 140 1.06 -6.38 2.90
C GLY A 140 0.57 -5.75 4.20
N GLY A 141 -0.74 -5.48 4.29
CA GLY A 141 -1.33 -4.73 5.38
C GLY A 141 -1.15 -3.22 5.20
N ARG A 142 -2.11 -2.45 5.74
CA ARG A 142 -2.24 -1.02 5.45
C ARG A 142 -0.96 -0.24 5.75
N ARG A 143 -0.35 -0.45 6.92
CA ARG A 143 0.86 0.25 7.36
C ARG A 143 2.04 0.01 6.41
N ASN A 144 2.23 -1.22 5.96
CA ASN A 144 3.33 -1.55 5.06
C ASN A 144 3.09 -0.99 3.65
N LEU A 145 1.86 -1.03 3.14
CA LEU A 145 1.53 -0.43 1.85
C LEU A 145 1.72 1.10 1.87
N ASP A 146 1.28 1.76 2.95
CA ASP A 146 1.51 3.20 3.15
C ASP A 146 3.02 3.51 3.18
N ALA A 147 3.81 2.74 3.93
CA ALA A 147 5.27 2.89 3.98
C ALA A 147 5.95 2.64 2.62
N ALA A 148 5.48 1.68 1.82
CA ALA A 148 5.98 1.44 0.47
C ALA A 148 5.79 2.67 -0.44
N THR A 149 4.61 3.31 -0.39
CA THR A 149 4.38 4.53 -1.18
C THR A 149 5.23 5.72 -0.69
N GLN A 150 5.46 5.85 0.62
CA GLN A 150 6.38 6.85 1.17
C GLN A 150 7.82 6.61 0.69
N LEU A 151 8.27 5.36 0.65
CA LEU A 151 9.59 5.00 0.12
C LEU A 151 9.72 5.34 -1.37
N ILE A 152 8.70 5.02 -2.19
CA ILE A 152 8.69 5.38 -3.61
C ILE A 152 8.83 6.91 -3.76
N ALA A 153 7.99 7.67 -3.05
CA ALA A 153 8.02 9.13 -3.12
C ALA A 153 9.36 9.72 -2.67
N ALA A 154 9.93 9.22 -1.58
CA ALA A 154 11.15 9.79 -1.01
C ALA A 154 12.44 9.32 -1.71
N ARG A 155 12.49 8.07 -2.16
CA ARG A 155 13.72 7.45 -2.67
C ARG A 155 13.78 7.39 -4.18
N ILE A 156 12.66 7.22 -4.87
CA ILE A 156 12.61 7.15 -6.33
C ILE A 156 12.35 8.54 -6.90
N PHE A 157 11.25 9.18 -6.49
CA PHE A 157 10.83 10.47 -7.07
C PHE A 157 11.32 11.71 -6.33
N LYS A 158 11.95 11.55 -5.16
CA LYS A 158 12.49 12.63 -4.32
C LYS A 158 11.45 13.73 -3.97
N LEU A 159 10.18 13.37 -3.87
CA LEU A 159 9.05 14.27 -3.59
C LEU A 159 8.89 14.59 -2.08
N ARG A 160 9.48 13.74 -1.24
CA ARG A 160 9.31 13.75 0.23
C ARG A 160 10.62 13.38 0.93
N SER A 161 10.73 13.75 2.20
CA SER A 161 11.76 13.18 3.07
C SER A 161 11.46 11.71 3.34
N ALA A 162 12.50 10.91 3.59
CA ALA A 162 12.34 9.55 4.08
C ALA A 162 12.41 9.45 5.61
N GLU A 163 12.59 10.57 6.28
CA GLU A 163 12.53 10.63 7.74
C GLU A 163 11.12 10.26 8.21
N GLY A 164 11.04 9.42 9.26
CA GLY A 164 9.76 9.02 9.84
C GLY A 164 9.01 7.92 9.08
N ILE A 165 9.55 7.38 7.97
CA ILE A 165 8.97 6.20 7.33
C ILE A 165 8.98 5.04 8.33
N PRO A 166 7.81 4.45 8.66
CA PRO A 166 7.74 3.37 9.63
C PRO A 166 8.53 2.15 9.15
N ALA A 167 9.26 1.49 10.05
CA ALA A 167 9.89 0.20 9.75
C ALA A 167 8.85 -0.86 9.38
N LEU A 168 9.30 -1.88 8.63
CA LEU A 168 8.51 -3.04 8.20
C LEU A 168 7.80 -3.66 9.40
N GLN A 169 6.47 -3.71 9.32
CA GLN A 169 5.66 -4.47 10.24
C GLN A 169 5.60 -5.91 9.74
N THR A 170 6.25 -6.85 10.43
CA THR A 170 6.08 -8.27 10.14
C THR A 170 4.71 -8.73 10.61
N MET A 171 3.85 -9.11 9.67
CA MET A 171 2.53 -9.68 9.95
C MET A 171 2.68 -11.01 10.69
N PRO A 172 2.14 -11.15 11.92
CA PRO A 172 2.15 -12.43 12.63
C PRO A 172 1.35 -13.47 11.85
N THR A 173 1.67 -14.76 12.00
CA THR A 173 0.91 -15.87 11.41
C THR A 173 -0.45 -16.07 12.07
N ALA A 174 -0.58 -15.71 13.35
CA ALA A 174 -1.84 -15.62 14.07
C ALA A 174 -1.91 -14.31 14.84
N ALA A 175 -3.00 -13.57 14.68
CA ALA A 175 -3.24 -12.32 15.39
C ALA A 175 -4.73 -12.00 15.46
N TYR A 176 -5.05 -11.08 16.35
CA TYR A 176 -6.34 -10.40 16.42
C TYR A 176 -6.30 -9.16 15.55
N TYR A 177 -7.40 -8.88 14.87
CA TYR A 177 -7.57 -7.74 13.97
C TYR A 177 -8.62 -6.78 14.51
N HIS A 178 -8.39 -5.48 14.36
CA HIS A 178 -9.42 -4.45 14.51
C HIS A 178 -8.99 -3.16 13.80
N PRO A 179 -9.88 -2.47 13.07
CA PRO A 179 -9.55 -1.22 12.36
C PRO A 179 -9.14 -0.04 13.28
N ARG A 180 -9.34 -0.15 14.59
CA ARG A 180 -8.99 0.89 15.59
C ARG A 180 -7.65 0.63 16.29
N LEU A 181 -7.01 -0.52 16.05
CA LEU A 181 -5.65 -0.75 16.53
C LEU A 181 -4.67 0.10 15.73
N ALA A 182 -3.65 0.65 16.40
CA ALA A 182 -2.60 1.45 15.75
C ALA A 182 -1.94 0.68 14.59
N ASP A 183 -1.71 -0.61 14.80
CA ASP A 183 -1.07 -1.52 13.86
C ASP A 183 -2.07 -2.41 13.11
N THR A 184 -3.38 -2.14 13.24
CA THR A 184 -4.52 -2.96 12.77
C THR A 184 -4.58 -4.40 13.30
N VAL A 185 -3.46 -4.94 13.79
CA VAL A 185 -3.33 -6.27 14.37
C VAL A 185 -2.58 -6.26 15.70
N THR A 186 -2.83 -7.28 16.52
CA THR A 186 -2.13 -7.53 17.79
C THR A 186 -2.13 -9.02 18.12
N THR A 187 -1.11 -9.50 18.84
CA THR A 187 -1.10 -10.88 19.36
C THR A 187 -1.79 -11.01 20.72
N GLN A 188 -2.27 -9.90 21.29
CA GLN A 188 -2.87 -9.84 22.62
C GLN A 188 -4.39 -9.65 22.51
N ALA A 189 -5.16 -10.65 22.97
CA ALA A 189 -6.61 -10.61 22.91
C ALA A 189 -7.20 -9.42 23.69
N ASP A 190 -6.65 -9.14 24.87
CA ASP A 190 -7.09 -8.02 25.71
C ASP A 190 -6.89 -6.66 25.02
N ALA A 191 -5.84 -6.51 24.21
CA ALA A 191 -5.61 -5.28 23.45
C ALA A 191 -6.65 -5.11 22.31
N ALA A 192 -7.02 -6.21 21.63
CA ALA A 192 -8.07 -6.18 20.62
C ALA A 192 -9.43 -5.87 21.24
N LEU A 193 -9.72 -6.48 22.39
CA LEU A 193 -10.95 -6.25 23.15
C LEU A 193 -11.01 -4.84 23.77
N ALA A 194 -9.88 -4.25 24.16
CA ALA A 194 -9.83 -2.89 24.71
C ALA A 194 -10.27 -1.82 23.70
N VAL A 195 -10.12 -2.10 22.40
CA VAL A 195 -10.58 -1.22 21.32
C VAL A 195 -11.94 -1.65 20.75
N SER A 196 -12.63 -2.63 21.35
CA SER A 196 -13.93 -3.12 20.87
C SER A 196 -15.01 -3.14 21.95
N GLY A 197 -16.03 -2.29 21.77
CA GLY A 197 -17.14 -2.11 22.70
C GLY A 197 -16.70 -1.76 24.13
N GLN A 198 -17.48 -2.17 25.12
CA GLN A 198 -17.29 -1.91 26.54
C GLN A 198 -17.19 -3.22 27.35
N PRO A 199 -16.43 -3.25 28.47
CA PRO A 199 -16.39 -4.41 29.35
C PRO A 199 -17.79 -4.87 29.81
N GLY A 200 -18.00 -6.19 29.87
CA GLY A 200 -19.28 -6.81 30.27
C GLY A 200 -20.27 -7.05 29.14
N GLN A 201 -20.02 -6.52 27.94
CA GLN A 201 -20.79 -6.84 26.73
C GLN A 201 -20.40 -8.22 26.16
N ALA A 202 -21.35 -8.84 25.45
CA ALA A 202 -21.13 -10.12 24.79
C ALA A 202 -20.02 -10.01 23.73
N VAL A 203 -19.13 -10.99 23.68
CA VAL A 203 -18.02 -11.06 22.73
C VAL A 203 -18.39 -11.98 21.58
N ILE A 204 -18.39 -11.44 20.37
CA ILE A 204 -18.60 -12.18 19.13
C ILE A 204 -17.23 -12.42 18.49
N GLY A 205 -16.79 -13.66 18.51
CA GLY A 205 -15.56 -14.09 17.82
C GLY A 205 -15.82 -14.18 16.31
N VAL A 206 -14.88 -13.67 15.50
CA VAL A 206 -14.94 -13.78 14.05
C VAL A 206 -13.60 -14.31 13.53
N ALA A 207 -13.59 -15.54 13.04
CA ALA A 207 -12.40 -16.12 12.43
C ALA A 207 -12.34 -15.76 10.94
N ILE A 208 -11.22 -15.21 10.47
CA ILE A 208 -11.00 -14.81 9.07
C ILE A 208 -9.69 -15.39 8.53
N HIS A 209 -9.54 -15.43 7.20
CA HIS A 209 -8.26 -15.77 6.59
C HIS A 209 -7.28 -14.59 6.66
N GLN A 210 -5.98 -14.85 6.88
CA GLN A 210 -4.95 -13.80 7.01
C GLN A 210 -4.89 -12.87 5.79
N THR A 211 -5.17 -13.40 4.60
CA THR A 211 -5.10 -12.66 3.33
C THR A 211 -6.07 -11.49 3.25
N TYR A 212 -7.18 -11.50 4.00
CA TYR A 212 -8.07 -10.35 4.05
C TYR A 212 -7.39 -9.15 4.71
N VAL A 213 -6.57 -9.40 5.75
CA VAL A 213 -5.83 -8.35 6.45
C VAL A 213 -4.62 -7.91 5.64
N SER A 214 -3.79 -8.86 5.16
CA SER A 214 -2.59 -8.51 4.39
C SER A 214 -2.91 -7.94 3.00
N GLY A 215 -3.98 -8.39 2.36
CA GLY A 215 -4.48 -7.84 1.10
C GLY A 215 -5.28 -6.55 1.26
N VAL A 216 -5.52 -6.10 2.51
CA VAL A 216 -6.38 -4.95 2.87
C VAL A 216 -7.76 -5.05 2.21
N ASP A 217 -8.29 -6.27 2.16
CA ASP A 217 -9.65 -6.58 1.72
C ASP A 217 -10.54 -6.80 2.96
N THR A 218 -10.52 -5.80 3.85
CA THR A 218 -11.16 -5.86 5.17
C THR A 218 -12.52 -5.17 5.21
N ALA A 219 -12.97 -4.53 4.13
CA ALA A 219 -14.16 -3.68 4.16
C ALA A 219 -15.42 -4.39 4.71
N TYR A 220 -15.61 -5.66 4.35
CA TYR A 220 -16.73 -6.46 4.89
C TYR A 220 -16.51 -6.86 6.36
N VAL A 221 -15.26 -7.12 6.76
CA VAL A 221 -14.89 -7.39 8.16
C VAL A 221 -15.12 -6.16 9.01
N ASP A 222 -14.72 -4.99 8.52
CA ASP A 222 -14.89 -3.69 9.17
C ASP A 222 -16.37 -3.35 9.35
N ALA A 223 -17.20 -3.61 8.33
CA ALA A 223 -18.64 -3.46 8.42
C ALA A 223 -19.26 -4.41 9.45
N LEU A 224 -18.82 -5.68 9.49
CA LEU A 224 -19.28 -6.66 10.48
C LEU A 224 -18.89 -6.25 11.91
N ILE A 225 -17.66 -5.78 12.12
CA ILE A 225 -17.19 -5.24 13.40
C ILE A 225 -18.09 -4.07 13.82
N ALA A 226 -18.30 -3.11 12.94
CA ALA A 226 -19.11 -1.93 13.23
C ALA A 226 -20.56 -2.31 13.61
N GLU A 227 -21.16 -3.27 12.93
CA GLU A 227 -22.51 -3.75 13.23
C GLU A 227 -22.59 -4.46 14.60
N ILE A 228 -21.63 -5.34 14.91
CA ILE A 228 -21.54 -6.00 16.22
C ILE A 228 -21.47 -4.97 17.34
N GLU A 229 -20.64 -3.93 17.17
CA GLU A 229 -20.46 -2.88 18.17
C GLU A 229 -21.69 -1.97 18.29
N ALA A 230 -22.35 -1.65 17.18
CA ALA A 230 -23.57 -0.85 17.16
C ALA A 230 -24.72 -1.53 17.92
N GLN A 231 -24.75 -2.87 17.92
CA GLN A 231 -25.72 -3.66 18.69
C GLN A 231 -25.29 -3.91 20.15
N GLY A 232 -24.22 -3.26 20.61
CA GLY A 232 -23.75 -3.38 21.99
C GLY A 232 -22.99 -4.67 22.30
N GLY A 233 -22.45 -5.33 21.27
CA GLY A 233 -21.48 -6.41 21.39
C GLY A 233 -20.04 -5.92 21.27
N ARG A 234 -19.10 -6.86 21.39
CA ARG A 234 -17.67 -6.65 21.15
C ARG A 234 -17.21 -7.63 20.08
N ALA A 235 -16.48 -7.15 19.09
CA ALA A 235 -15.92 -8.00 18.05
C ALA A 235 -14.51 -8.47 18.43
N LEU A 236 -14.30 -9.79 18.47
CA LEU A 236 -12.99 -10.41 18.60
C LEU A 236 -12.63 -11.08 17.29
N VAL A 237 -12.12 -10.30 16.34
CA VAL A 237 -11.72 -10.82 15.03
C VAL A 237 -10.30 -11.37 15.11
N PHE A 238 -10.07 -12.57 14.57
CA PHE A 238 -8.75 -13.18 14.54
C PHE A 238 -8.52 -13.99 13.28
N TYR A 239 -7.25 -14.18 12.94
CA TYR A 239 -6.80 -15.16 11.95
C TYR A 239 -5.73 -16.05 12.55
N THR A 240 -5.57 -17.23 11.96
CA THR A 240 -4.60 -18.24 12.36
C THR A 240 -4.36 -19.22 11.20
N PRO A 241 -3.21 -19.91 11.12
CA PRO A 241 -3.05 -21.02 10.20
C PRO A 241 -4.09 -22.11 10.51
N MET A 242 -4.71 -22.67 9.47
CA MET A 242 -5.72 -23.73 9.62
C MET A 242 -5.10 -25.12 9.83
N MET A 243 -3.86 -25.33 9.38
CA MET A 243 -3.18 -26.63 9.41
C MET A 243 -2.42 -26.89 10.72
N GLU A 244 -2.32 -25.90 11.60
CA GLU A 244 -1.66 -26.04 12.89
C GLU A 244 -2.66 -26.39 13.99
N ALA A 245 -2.45 -27.53 14.64
CA ALA A 245 -3.33 -28.01 15.70
C ALA A 245 -3.50 -26.97 16.82
N ASP A 246 -4.73 -26.87 17.31
CA ASP A 246 -5.15 -26.03 18.43
C ASP A 246 -4.94 -24.51 18.28
N GLN A 247 -4.36 -24.01 17.19
CA GLN A 247 -4.13 -22.57 17.06
C GLN A 247 -5.44 -21.78 17.08
N PHE A 248 -6.48 -22.30 16.45
CA PHE A 248 -7.83 -21.73 16.52
C PHE A 248 -8.34 -21.63 17.97
N LEU A 249 -8.17 -22.70 18.76
CA LEU A 249 -8.54 -22.70 20.18
C LEU A 249 -7.68 -21.73 21.00
N LYS A 250 -6.40 -21.57 20.69
CA LYS A 250 -5.54 -20.58 21.35
C LYS A 250 -5.97 -19.15 21.07
N MET A 251 -6.60 -18.88 19.93
CA MET A 251 -7.16 -17.56 19.62
C MET A 251 -8.55 -17.35 20.25
N ALA A 252 -9.43 -18.36 20.20
CA ALA A 252 -10.79 -18.24 20.75
C ALA A 252 -10.85 -18.38 22.29
N ALA A 253 -9.92 -19.13 22.87
CA ALA A 253 -9.85 -19.48 24.28
C ALA A 253 -8.40 -19.58 24.81
N PRO A 254 -7.60 -18.50 24.75
CA PRO A 254 -6.23 -18.49 25.24
C PRO A 254 -6.14 -18.97 26.70
N GLY A 255 -5.24 -19.93 26.96
CA GLY A 255 -5.07 -20.52 28.29
C GLY A 255 -6.30 -21.28 28.81
N GLY A 256 -7.19 -21.73 27.93
CA GLY A 256 -8.44 -22.40 28.29
C GLY A 256 -9.57 -21.46 28.73
N ARG A 257 -9.31 -20.15 28.79
CA ARG A 257 -10.33 -19.14 29.09
C ARG A 257 -11.06 -18.77 27.81
N ARG A 258 -12.31 -19.23 27.67
CA ARG A 258 -13.21 -18.80 26.59
C ARG A 258 -13.36 -17.28 26.60
N LEU A 259 -13.02 -16.64 25.48
CA LEU A 259 -13.18 -15.20 25.29
C LEU A 259 -14.42 -14.84 24.49
N ALA A 260 -14.84 -15.70 23.55
CA ALA A 260 -15.99 -15.45 22.69
C ALA A 260 -17.25 -16.18 23.19
N ASP A 261 -18.37 -15.48 23.24
CA ASP A 261 -19.69 -16.02 23.55
C ASP A 261 -20.30 -16.75 22.36
N VAL A 262 -20.11 -16.20 21.16
CA VAL A 262 -20.53 -16.80 19.88
C VAL A 262 -19.36 -16.73 18.91
N LEU A 263 -19.27 -17.67 17.98
CA LEU A 263 -18.21 -17.72 16.99
C LEU A 263 -18.78 -17.78 15.58
N ILE A 264 -18.36 -16.84 14.75
CA ILE A 264 -18.61 -16.79 13.31
C ILE A 264 -17.32 -17.23 12.63
N ASN A 265 -17.36 -18.29 11.84
CA ASN A 265 -16.20 -18.77 11.11
C ASN A 265 -16.31 -18.43 9.62
N ASN A 266 -15.48 -17.49 9.16
CA ASN A 266 -15.32 -17.09 7.77
C ASN A 266 -13.94 -17.49 7.21
N GLN A 267 -13.22 -18.42 7.86
CA GLN A 267 -12.02 -19.01 7.28
C GLN A 267 -12.44 -20.00 6.17
N ILE A 268 -11.95 -19.76 4.96
CA ILE A 268 -12.13 -20.64 3.81
C ILE A 268 -10.73 -21.18 3.44
N MET A 269 -10.65 -22.49 3.11
CA MET A 269 -9.44 -23.14 2.59
C MET A 269 -9.13 -22.75 1.15
#